data_AF-A0A944HBD7-F1
#
_entry.id   AF-A0A944HBD7-F1
#
_cell.length_a   1.000
_cell.length_b   1.000
_cell.length_c   1.000
_cell.angle_alpha   90.00
_cell.angle_beta   90.00
_cell.angle_gamma   90.00
#
_symmetry.space_group_name_H-M   'P 1'
#
loop_
_entity.id
_entity.type
_entity.pdbx_description
1 polymer ?
#
loop_
_entity_poly.entity_id
_entity_poly.type
_entity_poly.pdbx_seq_one_letter_code
_entity_poly.pdbx_strand_id
1 'polypeptide(L)'
;MNDSEQALDFSTVIASTVHDMKNSLTLLMQAHTQWLERLPDPERQTSEQGVMEFEFAHLNGLLVQLLGLYKLGVNQLPLHPAYHELDDFIEAQLAGHQDVFRSRGIMVTYDVDPLSPLGFFDRELIASVLDNSINNAIRHARQALLISASDEAGQLVLTINDDGEGYPAEMIERQAEYVQGINHSSGSTGLGLYFAARIAGLHQRGGLCGRTEIANGGVLGGGVFRIYLP
;
A
#
# COMPACT_ATOMS: atom_id res chain seq x y z
N MET A 1 18.49 -41.69 -21.20
CA MET A 1 19.19 -41.03 -20.07
C MET A 1 19.16 -39.56 -20.41
N ASN A 2 18.03 -38.86 -20.24
CA ASN A 2 17.46 -38.38 -18.96
C ASN A 2 18.53 -37.80 -18.06
N ASP A 3 18.73 -36.48 -18.17
CA ASP A 3 19.13 -35.56 -17.11
C ASP A 3 18.85 -34.13 -17.60
N SER A 4 17.56 -33.81 -17.74
CA SER A 4 17.10 -32.44 -17.59
C SER A 4 16.48 -32.36 -16.21
N GLU A 5 17.32 -32.27 -15.18
CA GLU A 5 16.88 -31.80 -13.87
C GLU A 5 16.16 -30.47 -14.12
N GLN A 6 14.83 -30.50 -14.00
CA GLN A 6 14.03 -29.31 -13.82
C GLN A 6 14.50 -28.70 -12.50
N ALA A 7 15.54 -27.86 -12.57
CA ALA A 7 15.89 -26.97 -11.49
C ALA A 7 14.61 -26.25 -11.11
N LEU A 8 14.11 -26.49 -9.89
CA LEU A 8 12.97 -25.78 -9.33
C LEU A 8 13.21 -24.29 -9.57
N ASP A 9 12.34 -23.66 -10.35
CA ASP A 9 12.41 -22.23 -10.57
C ASP A 9 12.27 -21.56 -9.20
N PHE A 10 13.35 -20.94 -8.73
CA PHE A 10 13.44 -20.32 -7.41
C PHE A 10 12.30 -19.30 -7.21
N SER A 11 11.80 -18.70 -8.30
CA SER A 11 10.64 -17.83 -8.28
C SER A 11 9.34 -18.58 -7.94
N THR A 12 9.15 -19.79 -8.44
CA THR A 12 8.00 -20.66 -8.12
C THR A 12 8.06 -21.14 -6.67
N VAL A 13 9.26 -21.45 -6.16
CA VAL A 13 9.45 -21.80 -4.74
C VAL A 13 9.05 -20.62 -3.86
N ILE A 14 9.55 -19.42 -4.14
CA ILE A 14 9.16 -18.20 -3.40
C ILE A 14 7.65 -18.00 -3.46
N ALA A 15 7.03 -18.09 -4.64
CA ALA A 15 5.58 -17.92 -4.77
C ALA A 15 4.79 -18.90 -3.91
N SER A 16 5.19 -20.18 -3.90
CA SER A 16 4.55 -21.20 -3.06
C SER A 16 4.76 -20.93 -1.56
N THR A 17 5.97 -20.55 -1.14
CA THR A 17 6.27 -20.20 0.24
C THR A 17 5.48 -18.98 0.70
N VAL A 18 5.36 -17.94 -0.12
CA VAL A 18 4.60 -16.74 0.22
C VAL A 18 3.11 -17.05 0.34
N HIS A 19 2.57 -17.91 -0.52
CA HIS A 19 1.20 -18.40 -0.40
C HIS A 19 0.98 -19.17 0.91
N ASP A 20 1.91 -20.05 1.28
CA ASP A 20 1.81 -20.82 2.54
C ASP A 20 1.98 -19.93 3.77
N MET A 21 2.85 -18.92 3.71
CA MET A 21 2.97 -17.88 4.74
C MET A 21 1.67 -17.08 4.87
N LYS A 22 1.02 -16.71 3.75
CA LYS A 22 -0.27 -16.01 3.75
C LYS A 22 -1.36 -16.86 4.41
N ASN A 23 -1.41 -18.15 4.11
CA ASN A 23 -2.35 -19.07 4.72
C ASN A 23 -2.11 -19.20 6.24
N SER A 24 -0.85 -19.36 6.64
CA SER A 24 -0.46 -19.46 8.04
C SER A 24 -0.81 -18.19 8.82
N LEU A 25 -0.57 -17.02 8.23
CA LEU A 25 -0.93 -15.73 8.80
C LEU A 25 -2.45 -15.57 8.94
N THR A 26 -3.21 -15.98 7.92
CA THR A 26 -4.69 -15.95 7.95
C THR A 26 -5.22 -16.81 9.10
N LEU A 27 -4.66 -17.99 9.32
CA LEU A 27 -5.02 -18.86 10.46
C LEU A 27 -4.68 -18.22 11.80
N LEU A 28 -3.53 -17.56 11.93
CA LEU A 28 -3.15 -16.83 13.14
C LEU A 28 -4.11 -15.67 13.43
N MET A 29 -4.49 -14.90 12.42
CA MET A 29 -5.47 -13.82 12.54
C MET A 29 -6.83 -14.35 13.02
N GLN A 30 -7.29 -15.47 12.45
CA GLN A 30 -8.53 -16.12 12.87
C GLN A 30 -8.46 -16.63 14.32
N ALA A 31 -7.35 -17.28 14.70
CA ALA A 31 -7.13 -17.75 16.06
C ALA A 31 -7.09 -16.60 17.07
N HIS A 32 -6.46 -15.47 16.70
CA HIS A 32 -6.45 -14.26 17.50
C HIS A 32 -7.86 -13.71 17.69
N THR A 33 -8.63 -13.56 16.61
CA THR A 33 -10.03 -13.08 16.65
C THR A 33 -10.88 -13.97 17.56
N GLN A 34 -10.79 -15.29 17.42
CA GLN A 34 -11.52 -16.25 18.27
C GLN A 34 -11.09 -16.19 19.74
N TRP A 35 -9.83 -15.84 20.01
CA TRP A 35 -9.34 -15.65 21.37
C TRP A 35 -9.91 -14.37 21.98
N LEU A 36 -9.98 -13.28 21.21
CA LEU A 36 -10.61 -12.02 21.63
C LEU A 36 -12.09 -12.20 21.96
N GLU A 37 -12.84 -12.94 21.15
CA GLU A 37 -14.27 -13.22 21.39
C GLU A 37 -14.53 -13.93 22.74
N ARG A 38 -13.53 -14.64 23.29
CA ARG A 38 -13.62 -15.32 24.59
C ARG A 38 -13.30 -14.43 25.78
N LEU A 39 -12.73 -13.25 25.57
CA LEU A 39 -12.41 -12.31 26.63
C LEU A 39 -13.67 -11.56 27.11
N PRO A 40 -13.72 -11.09 28.37
CA PRO A 40 -14.75 -10.16 28.84
C PRO A 40 -14.70 -8.82 28.07
N ASP A 41 -15.83 -8.14 27.86
CA ASP A 41 -15.93 -6.87 27.12
C ASP A 41 -14.87 -5.79 27.47
N PRO A 42 -14.53 -5.52 28.75
CA PRO A 42 -13.50 -4.52 29.07
C PRO A 42 -12.07 -4.91 28.63
N GLU A 43 -11.84 -6.19 28.32
CA GLU A 43 -10.56 -6.72 27.85
C GLU A 43 -10.55 -6.97 26.33
N ARG A 44 -11.68 -6.75 25.62
CA ARG A 44 -11.82 -6.97 24.17
C ARG A 44 -11.41 -5.79 23.28
N GLN A 45 -11.16 -4.62 23.85
CA GLN A 45 -10.79 -3.41 23.10
C GLN A 45 -9.66 -2.67 23.80
N THR A 46 -8.49 -3.30 23.86
CA THR A 46 -7.28 -2.63 24.35
C THR A 46 -6.48 -2.05 23.19
N SER A 47 -5.69 -1.01 23.47
CA SER A 47 -4.79 -0.40 22.47
C SER A 47 -3.79 -1.41 21.90
N GLU A 48 -3.37 -2.41 22.69
CA GLU A 48 -2.44 -3.45 22.25
C GLU A 48 -3.05 -4.38 21.18
N GLN A 49 -4.37 -4.60 21.20
CA GLN A 49 -5.05 -5.41 20.19
C GLN A 49 -5.06 -4.71 18.83
N GLY A 50 -5.38 -3.41 18.80
CA GLY A 50 -5.31 -2.62 17.56
C GLY A 50 -3.90 -2.59 16.95
N VAL A 51 -2.85 -2.61 17.78
CA VAL A 51 -1.46 -2.74 17.29
C VAL A 51 -1.21 -4.12 16.70
N MET A 52 -1.71 -5.19 17.31
CA MET A 52 -1.52 -6.55 16.80
C MET A 52 -2.27 -6.77 15.48
N GLU A 53 -3.51 -6.29 15.38
CA GLU A 53 -4.31 -6.34 14.14
C GLU A 53 -3.64 -5.53 13.01
N PHE A 54 -3.08 -4.36 13.34
CA PHE A 54 -2.26 -3.58 12.40
C PHE A 54 -1.07 -4.37 11.87
N GLU A 55 -0.28 -5.01 12.76
CA GLU A 55 0.89 -5.77 12.32
C GLU A 55 0.50 -7.01 11.51
N PHE A 56 -0.63 -7.65 11.81
CA PHE A 56 -1.17 -8.72 10.95
C PHE A 56 -1.56 -8.22 9.56
N ALA A 57 -2.30 -7.11 9.48
CA ALA A 57 -2.69 -6.50 8.21
C ALA A 57 -1.46 -6.07 7.40
N HIS A 58 -0.45 -5.49 8.07
CA HIS A 58 0.81 -5.09 7.48
C HIS A 58 1.59 -6.29 6.91
N LEU A 59 1.77 -7.37 7.68
CA LEU A 59 2.42 -8.59 7.19
C LEU A 59 1.67 -9.20 6.01
N ASN A 60 0.34 -9.22 6.05
CA ASN A 60 -0.47 -9.71 4.93
C ASN A 60 -0.27 -8.82 3.68
N GLY A 61 -0.20 -7.50 3.85
CA GLY A 61 0.11 -6.54 2.79
C GLY A 61 1.48 -6.81 2.15
N LEU A 62 2.52 -7.08 2.95
CA LEU A 62 3.85 -7.44 2.43
C LEU A 62 3.83 -8.74 1.60
N LEU A 63 3.07 -9.75 2.04
CA LEU A 63 2.92 -11.01 1.30
C LEU A 63 2.15 -10.79 -0.02
N VAL A 64 1.11 -9.95 -0.01
CA VAL A 64 0.36 -9.57 -1.21
C VAL A 64 1.25 -8.83 -2.20
N GLN A 65 2.05 -7.87 -1.75
CA GLN A 65 3.01 -7.16 -2.60
C GLN A 65 4.01 -8.12 -3.25
N LEU A 66 4.56 -9.05 -2.47
CA LEU A 66 5.53 -10.01 -2.97
C LEU A 66 4.91 -10.97 -4.01
N LEU A 67 3.70 -11.46 -3.77
CA LEU A 67 2.93 -12.25 -4.76
C LEU A 67 2.58 -11.44 -6.00
N GLY A 68 2.20 -10.17 -5.82
CA GLY A 68 1.90 -9.24 -6.92
C GLY A 68 3.12 -9.01 -7.80
N LEU A 69 4.29 -8.76 -7.21
CA LEU A 69 5.56 -8.60 -7.93
C LEU A 69 5.98 -9.87 -8.66
N TYR A 70 5.78 -11.04 -8.03
CA TYR A 70 6.00 -12.32 -8.70
C TYR A 70 5.10 -12.46 -9.94
N LYS A 71 3.78 -12.28 -9.77
CA LYS A 71 2.81 -12.36 -10.87
C LYS A 71 3.13 -11.37 -11.99
N LEU A 72 3.58 -10.17 -11.65
CA LEU A 72 4.03 -9.19 -12.61
C LEU A 72 5.27 -9.67 -13.38
N GLY A 73 6.26 -10.26 -12.69
CA GLY A 73 7.47 -10.82 -13.30
C GLY A 73 7.19 -11.98 -14.27
N VAL A 74 6.17 -12.79 -14.01
CA VAL A 74 5.73 -13.88 -14.91
C VAL A 74 4.62 -13.47 -15.89
N ASN A 75 4.29 -12.18 -15.96
CA ASN A 75 3.23 -11.61 -16.82
C ASN A 75 1.83 -12.24 -16.60
N GLN A 76 1.49 -12.52 -15.35
CA GLN A 76 0.22 -13.12 -14.89
C GLN A 76 -0.55 -12.22 -13.91
N LEU A 77 -0.24 -10.92 -13.86
CA LEU A 77 -1.02 -9.98 -13.07
C LEU A 77 -2.11 -9.36 -13.99
N PRO A 78 -3.37 -9.80 -13.90
CA PRO A 78 -4.42 -9.20 -14.69
C PRO A 78 -4.68 -7.76 -14.24
N LEU A 79 -4.96 -6.89 -15.19
CA LEU A 79 -5.30 -5.49 -14.97
C LEU A 79 -6.74 -5.28 -15.45
N HIS A 80 -7.60 -4.79 -14.56
CA HIS A 80 -9.01 -4.56 -14.82
C HIS A 80 -9.43 -3.12 -14.45
N PRO A 81 -8.96 -2.09 -15.19
CA PRO A 81 -9.28 -0.71 -14.86
C PRO A 81 -10.73 -0.38 -15.17
N ALA A 82 -11.38 0.33 -14.27
CA ALA A 82 -12.73 0.84 -14.43
C ALA A 82 -12.83 2.25 -13.81
N TYR A 83 -13.96 2.91 -14.05
CA TYR A 83 -14.26 4.16 -13.37
C TYR A 83 -14.78 3.88 -11.96
N HIS A 84 -14.26 4.62 -10.99
CA HIS A 84 -14.60 4.53 -9.58
C HIS A 84 -14.85 5.91 -9.00
N GLU A 85 -15.87 6.03 -8.16
CA GLU A 85 -16.09 7.21 -7.31
C GLU A 85 -14.97 7.28 -6.28
N LEU A 86 -14.29 8.43 -6.23
CA LEU A 86 -13.08 8.62 -5.44
C LEU A 86 -13.40 8.73 -3.94
N ASP A 87 -14.51 9.37 -3.58
CA ASP A 87 -14.99 9.43 -2.20
C ASP A 87 -15.20 8.02 -1.64
N ASP A 88 -16.04 7.20 -2.30
CA ASP A 88 -16.31 5.82 -1.91
C ASP A 88 -15.03 4.98 -1.81
N PHE A 89 -14.10 5.19 -2.75
CA PHE A 89 -12.83 4.46 -2.77
C PHE A 89 -11.96 4.83 -1.57
N ILE A 90 -11.75 6.12 -1.31
CA ILE A 90 -10.90 6.61 -0.21
C ILE A 90 -11.53 6.28 1.14
N GLU A 91 -12.83 6.48 1.31
CA GLU A 91 -13.55 6.12 2.54
C GLU A 91 -13.40 4.63 2.87
N ALA A 92 -13.50 3.75 1.87
CA ALA A 92 -13.27 2.32 2.07
C ALA A 92 -11.84 2.02 2.54
N GLN A 93 -10.82 2.72 2.03
CA GLN A 93 -9.43 2.54 2.50
C GLN A 93 -9.25 3.04 3.93
N LEU A 94 -9.85 4.17 4.26
CA LEU A 94 -9.77 4.76 5.61
C LEU A 94 -10.50 3.92 6.66
N ALA A 95 -11.65 3.35 6.32
CA ALA A 95 -12.42 2.49 7.21
C ALA A 95 -11.62 1.28 7.70
N GLY A 96 -10.76 0.71 6.84
CA GLY A 96 -9.90 -0.42 7.19
C GLY A 96 -8.82 -0.12 8.24
N HIS A 97 -8.55 1.16 8.51
CA HIS A 97 -7.47 1.60 9.41
C HIS A 97 -7.98 2.42 10.62
N GLN A 98 -9.30 2.56 10.78
CA GLN A 98 -9.91 3.48 11.75
C GLN A 98 -9.47 3.23 13.20
N ASP A 99 -9.39 1.98 13.64
CA ASP A 99 -9.00 1.63 15.01
C ASP A 99 -7.51 1.92 15.26
N VAL A 100 -6.67 1.75 14.23
CA VAL A 100 -5.24 2.06 14.31
C VAL A 100 -5.02 3.56 14.40
N PHE A 101 -5.73 4.35 13.58
CA PHE A 101 -5.70 5.80 13.69
C PHE A 101 -6.12 6.28 15.08
N ARG A 102 -7.19 5.71 15.64
CA ARG A 102 -7.66 6.04 16.99
C ARG A 102 -6.62 5.69 18.07
N SER A 103 -6.06 4.48 18.03
CA SER A 103 -5.08 4.03 19.03
C SER A 103 -3.78 4.83 19.01
N ARG A 104 -3.36 5.30 17.83
CA ARG A 104 -2.18 6.16 17.65
C ARG A 104 -2.46 7.66 17.77
N GLY A 105 -3.73 8.07 17.89
CA GLY A 105 -4.10 9.48 17.95
C GLY A 105 -3.85 10.24 16.64
N ILE A 106 -3.94 9.56 15.50
CA ILE A 106 -3.77 10.17 14.17
C ILE A 106 -5.13 10.68 13.69
N MET A 107 -5.23 11.99 13.44
CA MET A 107 -6.38 12.63 12.81
C MET A 107 -6.26 12.48 11.29
N VAL A 108 -7.20 11.77 10.69
CA VAL A 108 -7.23 11.54 9.25
C VAL A 108 -8.33 12.36 8.60
N THR A 109 -7.96 13.01 7.50
CA THR A 109 -8.86 13.78 6.65
C THR A 109 -8.66 13.40 5.20
N TYR A 110 -9.68 13.59 4.38
CA TYR A 110 -9.54 13.46 2.94
C TYR A 110 -10.21 14.62 2.20
N ASP A 111 -9.74 14.89 0.99
CA ASP A 111 -10.24 15.96 0.12
C ASP A 111 -10.26 15.49 -1.34
N VAL A 112 -11.44 15.43 -1.94
CA VAL A 112 -11.63 15.05 -3.34
C VAL A 112 -12.09 16.27 -4.11
N ASP A 113 -11.41 16.58 -5.22
CA ASP A 113 -11.83 17.65 -6.12
C ASP A 113 -13.25 17.39 -6.64
N PRO A 114 -14.25 18.24 -6.29
CA PRO A 114 -15.63 18.03 -6.71
C PRO A 114 -15.85 18.09 -8.22
N LEU A 115 -14.89 18.66 -8.97
CA LEU A 115 -14.94 18.72 -10.44
C LEU A 115 -14.47 17.42 -11.10
N SER A 116 -13.76 16.56 -10.34
CA SER A 116 -13.17 15.32 -10.82
C SER A 116 -13.47 14.15 -9.85
N PRO A 117 -14.75 13.80 -9.61
CA PRO A 117 -15.12 12.79 -8.61
C PRO A 117 -14.82 11.34 -9.04
N LEU A 118 -14.52 11.12 -10.32
CA LEU A 118 -14.29 9.80 -10.91
C LEU A 118 -12.82 9.60 -11.27
N GLY A 119 -12.27 8.44 -10.91
CA GLY A 119 -10.95 7.99 -11.33
C GLY A 119 -11.00 6.73 -12.21
N PHE A 120 -10.08 6.58 -13.16
CA PHE A 120 -9.99 5.38 -14.00
C PHE A 120 -8.79 4.50 -13.61
N PHE A 121 -9.03 3.42 -12.89
CA PHE A 121 -7.97 2.54 -12.39
C PHE A 121 -8.48 1.15 -12.00
N ASP A 122 -7.56 0.22 -11.79
CA ASP A 122 -7.84 -1.08 -11.18
C ASP A 122 -7.96 -0.90 -9.65
N ARG A 123 -9.18 -1.03 -9.14
CA ARG A 123 -9.49 -0.77 -7.72
C ARG A 123 -8.67 -1.62 -6.75
N GLU A 124 -8.46 -2.90 -7.04
CA GLU A 124 -7.79 -3.82 -6.11
C GLU A 124 -6.28 -3.54 -6.05
N LEU A 125 -5.68 -3.28 -7.22
CA LEU A 125 -4.26 -2.96 -7.29
C LEU A 125 -3.95 -1.60 -6.68
N ILE A 126 -4.78 -0.58 -6.95
CA ILE A 126 -4.60 0.76 -6.36
C ILE A 126 -4.92 0.77 -4.86
N ALA A 127 -5.90 -0.01 -4.39
CA ALA A 127 -6.11 -0.22 -2.95
C ALA A 127 -4.84 -0.73 -2.27
N SER A 128 -4.18 -1.74 -2.87
CA SER A 128 -2.92 -2.29 -2.34
C SER A 128 -1.79 -1.25 -2.25
N VAL A 129 -1.76 -0.28 -3.19
CA VAL A 129 -0.80 0.83 -3.17
C VAL A 129 -1.14 1.87 -2.10
N LEU A 130 -2.41 2.22 -1.96
CA LEU A 130 -2.89 3.14 -0.94
C LEU A 130 -2.69 2.57 0.46
N ASP A 131 -3.06 1.30 0.70
CA ASP A 131 -2.82 0.60 1.96
C ASP A 131 -1.35 0.65 2.38
N ASN A 132 -0.43 0.41 1.43
CA ASN A 132 1.00 0.50 1.71
C ASN A 132 1.42 1.93 2.12
N SER A 133 0.85 2.93 1.45
CA SER A 133 1.16 4.35 1.68
C SER A 133 0.57 4.82 3.01
N ILE A 134 -0.65 4.41 3.34
CA ILE A 134 -1.33 4.65 4.61
C ILE A 134 -0.55 3.97 5.75
N ASN A 135 -0.12 2.72 5.59
CA ASN A 135 0.68 2.02 6.58
C ASN A 135 2.05 2.70 6.83
N ASN A 136 2.66 3.26 5.80
CA ASN A 136 3.85 4.11 5.96
C ASN A 136 3.50 5.37 6.76
N ALA A 137 2.42 6.07 6.41
CA ALA A 137 1.98 7.25 7.15
C ALA A 137 1.68 6.92 8.62
N ILE A 138 0.99 5.82 8.93
CA ILE A 138 0.71 5.39 10.31
C ILE A 138 2.00 5.18 11.12
N ARG A 139 3.09 4.74 10.48
CA ARG A 139 4.39 4.53 11.12
C ARG A 139 5.16 5.82 11.39
N HIS A 140 4.99 6.84 10.55
CA HIS A 140 5.86 8.03 10.54
C HIS A 140 5.15 9.32 10.92
N ALA A 141 3.82 9.40 10.77
CA ALA A 141 3.00 10.53 11.16
C ALA A 141 3.12 10.77 12.68
N ARG A 142 3.06 12.04 13.06
CA ARG A 142 2.99 12.45 14.47
C ARG A 142 1.55 12.42 14.94
N GLN A 143 0.65 13.07 14.21
CA GLN A 143 -0.75 13.19 14.61
C GLN A 143 -1.72 13.43 13.45
N ALA A 144 -1.26 13.60 12.20
CA ALA A 144 -2.16 13.94 11.09
C ALA A 144 -1.81 13.25 9.77
N LEU A 145 -2.87 12.90 9.03
CA LEU A 145 -2.82 12.35 7.68
C LEU A 145 -3.89 13.01 6.81
N LEU A 146 -3.50 13.42 5.60
CA LEU A 146 -4.38 13.95 4.57
C LEU A 146 -4.26 13.07 3.32
N ILE A 147 -5.38 12.56 2.84
CA ILE A 147 -5.47 11.93 1.52
C ILE A 147 -6.20 12.88 0.58
N SER A 148 -5.59 13.30 -0.52
CA SER A 148 -6.28 14.12 -1.51
C SER A 148 -6.33 13.49 -2.89
N ALA A 149 -7.38 13.80 -3.64
CA ALA A 149 -7.56 13.38 -5.02
C ALA A 149 -7.90 14.58 -5.91
N SER A 150 -7.13 14.77 -6.98
CA SER A 150 -7.27 15.92 -7.88
C SER A 150 -6.92 15.54 -9.32
N ASP A 151 -7.38 16.33 -10.30
CA ASP A 151 -6.90 16.24 -11.68
C ASP A 151 -5.71 17.19 -11.90
N GLU A 152 -4.59 16.64 -12.36
CA GLU A 152 -3.46 17.42 -12.84
C GLU A 152 -3.16 17.07 -14.29
N ALA A 153 -3.44 18.02 -15.19
CA ALA A 153 -3.20 17.89 -16.62
C ALA A 153 -3.82 16.62 -17.25
N GLY A 154 -5.02 16.24 -16.79
CA GLY A 154 -5.74 15.05 -17.27
C GLY A 154 -5.27 13.74 -16.64
N GLN A 155 -4.45 13.77 -15.59
CA GLN A 155 -4.13 12.61 -14.75
C GLN A 155 -4.81 12.75 -13.39
N LEU A 156 -5.42 11.67 -12.90
CA LEU A 156 -5.80 11.57 -11.50
C LEU A 156 -4.54 11.52 -10.65
N VAL A 157 -4.45 12.39 -9.66
CA VAL A 157 -3.37 12.40 -8.66
C VAL A 157 -3.96 12.08 -7.31
N LEU A 158 -3.63 10.89 -6.78
CA LEU A 158 -3.90 10.54 -5.39
C LEU A 158 -2.65 10.89 -4.56
N THR A 159 -2.82 11.74 -3.57
CA THR A 159 -1.76 12.20 -2.68
C THR A 159 -2.02 11.73 -1.26
N ILE A 160 -1.01 11.16 -0.62
CA ILE A 160 -1.00 10.83 0.81
C ILE A 160 0.06 11.71 1.45
N ASN A 161 -0.36 12.63 2.30
CA ASN A 161 0.52 13.54 3.02
C ASN A 161 0.38 13.34 4.54
N ASP A 162 1.48 13.07 5.22
CA ASP A 162 1.57 13.00 6.68
C ASP A 162 2.27 14.23 7.29
N ASP A 163 2.20 14.35 8.61
CA ASP A 163 2.90 15.38 9.38
C ASP A 163 4.20 14.87 10.06
N GLY A 164 4.75 13.75 9.60
CA GLY A 164 5.95 13.11 10.13
C GLY A 164 7.27 13.79 9.76
N GLU A 165 8.38 13.05 9.92
CA GLU A 165 9.74 13.51 9.57
C GLU A 165 9.97 13.62 8.05
N GLY A 166 9.08 13.02 7.26
CA GLY A 166 9.22 12.91 5.80
C GLY A 166 10.20 11.82 5.36
N TYR A 167 10.37 11.71 4.05
CA TYR A 167 11.32 10.79 3.42
C TYR A 167 12.76 11.29 3.59
N PRO A 168 13.74 10.39 3.81
CA PRO A 168 15.15 10.75 3.77
C PRO A 168 15.54 11.43 2.45
N ALA A 169 16.38 12.48 2.50
CA ALA A 169 16.77 13.24 1.31
C ALA A 169 17.35 12.35 0.19
N GLU A 170 18.21 11.39 0.56
CA GLU A 170 18.79 10.43 -0.38
C GLU A 170 17.72 9.60 -1.12
N MET A 171 16.61 9.28 -0.44
CA MET A 171 15.51 8.52 -1.01
C MET A 171 14.74 9.34 -2.06
N ILE A 172 14.56 10.64 -1.82
CA ILE A 172 13.94 11.58 -2.77
C ILE A 172 14.85 11.80 -3.99
N GLU A 173 16.14 12.03 -3.75
CA GLU A 173 17.14 12.23 -4.82
C GLU A 173 17.28 10.99 -5.71
N ARG A 174 17.23 9.80 -5.10
CA ARG A 174 17.37 8.50 -5.78
C ARG A 174 16.04 7.81 -6.04
N GLN A 175 14.91 8.52 -5.99
CA GLN A 175 13.59 7.90 -6.10
C GLN A 175 13.41 7.10 -7.41
N ALA A 176 14.05 7.55 -8.50
CA ALA A 176 14.06 6.84 -9.78
C ALA A 176 14.70 5.43 -9.68
N GLU A 177 15.66 5.23 -8.77
CA GLU A 177 16.27 3.92 -8.53
C GLU A 177 15.33 2.98 -7.77
N TYR A 178 14.55 3.51 -6.81
CA TYR A 178 13.54 2.74 -6.08
C TYR A 178 12.36 2.34 -6.97
N VAL A 179 12.12 3.05 -8.06
CA VAL A 179 11.19 2.66 -9.14
C VAL A 179 11.76 1.52 -9.99
N GLN A 180 13.09 1.40 -10.08
CA GLN A 180 13.78 0.41 -10.92
C GLN A 180 14.19 -0.86 -10.15
N GLY A 181 14.27 -0.83 -8.82
CA GLY A 181 14.64 -2.00 -8.02
C GLY A 181 14.54 -1.81 -6.50
N ILE A 182 14.83 -2.90 -5.79
CA ILE A 182 14.80 -3.00 -4.32
C ILE A 182 16.20 -2.60 -3.79
N ASN A 183 16.28 -1.51 -3.04
CA ASN A 183 17.52 -1.04 -2.41
C ASN A 183 17.42 -1.18 -0.89
N HIS A 184 18.37 -1.89 -0.27
CA HIS A 184 18.39 -2.20 1.16
C HIS A 184 19.14 -1.17 2.03
N SER A 185 19.58 -0.04 1.45
CA SER A 185 20.53 0.88 2.09
C SER A 185 19.94 1.72 3.24
N SER A 186 18.62 1.79 3.42
CA SER A 186 17.97 2.70 4.38
C SER A 186 17.11 2.04 5.46
N GLY A 187 17.27 0.73 5.71
CA GLY A 187 16.48 0.02 6.75
C GLY A 187 15.02 -0.28 6.37
N SER A 188 14.55 0.25 5.24
CA SER A 188 13.37 -0.24 4.52
C SER A 188 13.83 -0.96 3.25
N THR A 189 13.07 -1.97 2.81
CA THR A 189 13.41 -2.75 1.61
C THR A 189 13.16 -1.98 0.31
N GLY A 190 12.48 -0.83 0.33
CA GLY A 190 12.03 -0.14 -0.88
C GLY A 190 10.96 -0.90 -1.68
N LEU A 191 10.55 -2.10 -1.24
CA LEU A 191 9.58 -2.97 -1.90
C LEU A 191 8.25 -2.28 -2.16
N GLY A 192 7.75 -1.52 -1.17
CA GLY A 192 6.46 -0.84 -1.28
C GLY A 192 6.45 0.24 -2.36
N LEU A 193 7.53 1.03 -2.48
CA LEU A 193 7.65 2.03 -3.55
C LEU A 193 7.85 1.39 -4.92
N TYR A 194 8.68 0.34 -4.99
CA TYR A 194 8.87 -0.41 -6.22
C TYR A 194 7.55 -1.03 -6.70
N PHE A 195 6.81 -1.68 -5.81
CA PHE A 195 5.47 -2.21 -6.09
C PHE A 195 4.53 -1.12 -6.58
N ALA A 196 4.43 0.00 -5.85
CA ALA A 196 3.57 1.11 -6.23
C ALA A 196 3.89 1.66 -7.63
N ALA A 197 5.18 1.84 -7.93
CA ALA A 197 5.62 2.32 -9.23
C ALA A 197 5.31 1.33 -10.36
N ARG A 198 5.47 0.02 -10.11
CA ARG A 198 5.12 -1.03 -11.05
C ARG A 198 3.61 -1.07 -11.32
N ILE A 199 2.79 -1.01 -10.29
CA ILE A 199 1.33 -0.96 -10.42
C ILE A 199 0.89 0.31 -11.17
N ALA A 200 1.43 1.48 -10.82
CA ALA A 200 1.14 2.71 -11.53
C ALA A 200 1.48 2.60 -13.03
N GLY A 201 2.65 2.06 -13.37
CA GLY A 201 3.09 1.89 -14.76
C GLY A 201 2.26 0.90 -15.59
N LEU A 202 1.49 0.01 -14.96
CA LEU A 202 0.50 -0.83 -15.66
C LEU A 202 -0.71 -0.03 -16.12
N HIS A 203 -1.04 1.07 -15.44
CA HIS A 203 -2.18 1.91 -15.78
C HIS A 203 -1.79 2.87 -16.91
N GLN A 204 -2.30 2.60 -18.11
CA GLN A 204 -2.04 3.40 -19.30
C GLN A 204 -3.35 3.67 -20.04
N ARG A 205 -3.59 4.93 -20.41
CA ARG A 205 -4.76 5.34 -21.17
C ARG A 205 -4.50 6.66 -21.89
N GLY A 206 -4.94 6.78 -23.14
CA GLY A 206 -4.88 8.05 -23.88
C GLY A 206 -3.47 8.61 -24.10
N GLY A 207 -2.43 7.78 -24.05
CA GLY A 207 -1.03 8.21 -24.13
C GLY A 207 -0.43 8.67 -22.80
N LEU A 208 -1.22 8.70 -21.73
CA LEU A 208 -0.77 8.92 -20.35
C LEU A 208 -0.39 7.57 -19.72
N CYS A 209 0.67 7.59 -18.91
CA CYS A 209 1.16 6.43 -18.17
C CYS A 209 1.20 6.80 -16.68
N GLY A 210 0.76 5.87 -15.84
CA GLY A 210 0.81 6.07 -14.40
C GLY A 210 2.25 6.09 -13.89
N ARG A 211 2.47 6.87 -12.84
CA ARG A 211 3.79 7.04 -12.19
C ARG A 211 3.60 7.33 -10.71
N THR A 212 4.67 7.23 -9.94
CA THR A 212 4.69 7.63 -8.54
C THR A 212 5.74 8.70 -8.30
N GLU A 213 5.59 9.44 -7.21
CA GLU A 213 6.53 10.46 -6.76
C GLU A 213 6.54 10.49 -5.24
N ILE A 214 7.72 10.70 -4.67
CA ILE A 214 7.86 11.05 -3.26
C ILE A 214 8.47 12.44 -3.10
N ALA A 215 7.97 13.18 -2.13
CA ALA A 215 8.43 14.51 -1.77
C ALA A 215 8.23 14.74 -0.27
N ASN A 216 8.74 15.87 0.24
CA ASN A 216 8.47 16.35 1.60
C ASN A 216 7.89 17.77 1.53
N GLY A 217 7.31 18.22 2.64
CA GLY A 217 6.87 19.61 2.79
C GLY A 217 5.51 19.89 2.13
N GLY A 218 4.60 18.91 2.14
CA GLY A 218 3.21 19.09 1.74
C GLY A 218 2.42 20.00 2.70
N VAL A 219 1.09 19.98 2.61
CA VAL A 219 0.19 20.79 3.46
C VAL A 219 0.44 20.55 4.96
N LEU A 220 0.75 19.31 5.33
CA LEU A 220 1.08 18.92 6.70
C LEU A 220 2.58 18.99 7.04
N GLY A 221 3.43 19.36 6.07
CA GLY A 221 4.87 19.56 6.25
C GLY A 221 5.73 18.28 6.29
N GLY A 222 5.14 17.10 6.47
CA GLY A 222 5.85 15.81 6.51
C GLY A 222 6.01 15.17 5.13
N GLY A 223 5.92 13.83 5.10
CA GLY A 223 6.08 13.02 3.89
C GLY A 223 4.91 13.20 2.93
N VAL A 224 5.20 13.15 1.63
CA VAL A 224 4.21 13.20 0.55
C VAL A 224 4.49 12.08 -0.43
N PHE A 225 3.54 11.14 -0.55
CA PHE A 225 3.51 10.16 -1.62
C PHE A 225 2.43 10.53 -2.61
N ARG A 226 2.76 10.54 -3.91
CA ARG A 226 1.79 10.73 -4.99
C ARG A 226 1.80 9.55 -5.93
N ILE A 227 0.61 9.15 -6.36
CA ILE A 227 0.42 8.27 -7.51
C ILE A 227 -0.43 9.00 -8.56
N TYR A 228 0.08 9.02 -9.78
CA TYR A 228 -0.54 9.61 -10.95
C TYR A 228 -1.11 8.46 -11.79
N LEU A 229 -2.38 8.59 -12.20
CA LEU A 229 -3.13 7.59 -12.96
C LEU A 229 -3.76 8.27 -14.19
N PRO A 230 -3.92 7.55 -15.31
CA PRO A 230 -4.35 8.13 -16.59
C PRO A 230 -5.88 8.20 -16.77
#